data_AF-A0A9P7EPY2-F1
#
_entry.id   AF-A0A9P7EPY2-F1
#
_cell.length_a   1.000
_cell.length_b   1.000
_cell.length_c   1.000
_cell.angle_alpha   90.00
_cell.angle_beta   90.00
_cell.angle_gamma   90.00
#
_symmetry.space_group_name_H-M   'P 1'
#
loop_
_entity.id
_entity.type
_entity.pdbx_description
1 polymer ?
#
loop_
_entity_poly.entity_id
_entity_poly.type
_entity_poly.pdbx_seq_one_letter_code
_entity_poly.pdbx_strand_id
1 'polypeptide(L)'
;THGEFDHKDTRRFKHTRIGIWDLYEARQTLARNRVSSILQTYTPIIYRCTHIKRCSILLPAYLVVEVLASLIPAVSLWYVESVMEAHSMMPRLRLYIKQFYNERMLLSTVRLDLLAFQTLYRSHALLAYFVGWNTIEMLTHIAIILIRLLSCLLVLSTVMWNNRMVYLVVLSFLQYLLPWDSTGKAVVGSLVWAATTTNENLICMQGLKELITGSSHRREFVAGNFSEHISARFREASQRIGHDAVEFPELKRFRSFKDCLSITFIIRETMHVLPQVRGVDLRVDKAD
;
A
#
# COMPACT_ATOMS: atom_id res chain seq x y z
N THR A 1 28.47 -6.99 12.74
CA THR A 1 28.18 -8.43 12.96
C THR A 1 27.20 -8.89 11.91
N HIS A 2 27.66 -9.63 10.89
CA HIS A 2 26.78 -10.25 9.90
C HIS A 2 26.00 -11.36 10.60
N GLY A 3 24.74 -11.10 10.96
CA GLY A 3 23.85 -12.15 11.45
C GLY A 3 23.48 -13.05 10.29
N GLU A 4 23.88 -14.32 10.37
CA GLU A 4 23.42 -15.36 9.43
C GLU A 4 21.89 -15.50 9.55
N PHE A 5 21.20 -15.56 8.42
CA PHE A 5 19.76 -15.73 8.41
C PHE A 5 19.40 -17.18 8.73
N ASP A 6 18.97 -17.41 9.97
CA ASP A 6 18.38 -18.69 10.34
C ASP A 6 16.88 -18.69 10.04
N HIS A 7 16.51 -19.37 8.94
CA HIS A 7 15.12 -19.58 8.54
C HIS A 7 14.29 -20.36 9.57
N LYS A 8 14.94 -21.03 10.54
CA LYS A 8 14.28 -21.74 11.64
C LYS A 8 13.99 -20.86 12.85
N ASP A 9 14.44 -19.61 12.88
CA ASP A 9 14.16 -18.67 13.98
C ASP A 9 12.71 -18.16 13.92
N THR A 10 11.79 -19.02 14.35
CA THR A 10 10.35 -18.74 14.51
C THR A 10 10.06 -17.68 15.59
N ARG A 11 11.05 -17.30 16.41
CA ARG A 11 10.86 -16.26 17.44
C ARG A 11 10.87 -14.88 16.80
N ARG A 12 11.80 -14.63 15.87
CA ARG A 12 11.96 -13.32 15.19
C ARG A 12 11.05 -13.17 13.98
N PHE A 13 10.81 -14.25 13.25
CA PHE A 13 10.10 -14.19 11.98
C PHE A 13 8.80 -14.98 12.03
N LYS A 14 7.76 -14.41 11.43
CA LYS A 14 6.52 -15.09 11.11
C LYS A 14 6.69 -15.70 9.72
N HIS A 15 6.76 -17.03 9.66
CA HIS A 15 6.69 -17.76 8.40
C HIS A 15 5.23 -17.87 7.95
N THR A 16 4.95 -17.57 6.69
CA THR A 16 3.64 -17.75 6.07
C THR A 16 3.83 -18.33 4.68
N ARG A 17 3.32 -19.54 4.46
CA ARG A 17 3.33 -20.17 3.15
C ARG A 17 2.15 -19.69 2.32
N ILE A 18 2.41 -19.13 1.14
CA ILE A 18 1.39 -18.66 0.20
C ILE A 18 1.67 -19.31 -1.16
N GLY A 19 0.94 -20.39 -1.45
CA GLY A 19 1.20 -21.22 -2.63
C GLY A 19 2.61 -21.83 -2.58
N ILE A 20 3.43 -21.51 -3.57
CA ILE A 20 4.84 -21.95 -3.71
C ILE A 20 5.85 -21.02 -3.04
N TRP A 21 5.40 -19.95 -2.38
CA TRP A 21 6.26 -18.98 -1.72
C TRP A 21 6.25 -19.16 -0.21
N ASP A 22 7.44 -19.21 0.36
CA ASP A 22 7.69 -19.13 1.79
C ASP A 22 8.03 -17.68 2.14
N LEU A 23 7.09 -17.01 2.81
CA LEU A 23 7.24 -15.62 3.20
C LEU A 23 7.73 -15.52 4.65
N TYR A 24 8.81 -14.76 4.84
CA TYR A 24 9.34 -14.45 6.17
C TYR A 24 9.08 -12.98 6.47
N GLU A 25 8.13 -12.74 7.37
CA GLU A 25 7.79 -11.40 7.84
C GLU A 25 8.46 -11.18 9.19
N ALA A 26 9.08 -10.01 9.39
CA ALA A 26 9.53 -9.65 10.73
C ALA A 26 8.31 -9.61 11.65
N ARG A 27 8.38 -10.31 12.79
CA ARG A 27 7.29 -10.27 13.77
C ARG A 27 7.28 -8.86 14.34
N GLN A 28 6.40 -8.01 13.80
CA GLN A 28 6.14 -6.71 14.40
C GLN A 28 5.65 -7.01 15.81
N THR A 29 6.49 -6.76 16.81
CA THR A 29 6.06 -6.70 18.21
C THR A 29 5.08 -5.55 18.26
N LEU A 30 3.81 -5.88 18.01
CA LEU A 30 2.69 -4.98 18.00
C LEU A 30 2.87 -4.03 19.17
N ALA A 31 3.18 -2.77 18.85
CA ALA A 31 3.21 -1.67 19.78
C ALA A 31 1.76 -1.41 20.22
N ARG A 32 1.17 -2.38 20.94
CA ARG A 32 -0.17 -2.37 21.52
C ARG A 32 -0.30 -1.23 22.54
N ASN A 33 0.82 -0.65 22.97
CA ASN A 33 0.90 0.44 23.93
C ASN A 33 0.95 1.85 23.30
N ARG A 34 0.92 1.99 21.96
CA ARG A 34 1.07 3.32 21.32
C ARG A 34 -0.25 4.06 21.06
N VAL A 35 -1.35 3.33 20.90
CA VAL A 35 -2.69 3.95 20.75
C VAL A 35 -3.13 4.59 22.06
N SER A 36 -2.79 3.98 23.20
CA SER A 36 -3.09 4.54 24.52
C SER A 36 -2.31 5.83 24.81
N SER A 37 -1.05 5.95 24.37
CA SER A 37 -0.27 7.18 24.56
C SER A 37 -0.80 8.35 23.74
N ILE A 38 -1.31 8.08 22.53
CA ILE A 38 -1.92 9.12 21.68
C ILE A 38 -3.22 9.60 22.33
N LEU A 39 -4.12 8.68 22.71
CA LEU A 39 -5.40 9.03 23.35
C LEU A 39 -5.23 9.82 24.66
N GLN A 40 -4.21 9.51 25.47
CA GLN A 40 -3.92 10.26 26.70
C GLN A 40 -3.44 11.70 26.45
N THR A 41 -2.90 12.00 25.25
CA THR A 41 -2.39 13.33 24.93
C THR A 41 -3.52 14.30 24.52
N TYR A 42 -4.62 13.81 23.94
CA TYR A 42 -5.68 14.66 23.36
C TYR A 42 -6.91 14.89 24.25
N THR A 43 -7.14 14.05 25.26
CA THR A 43 -8.26 14.20 26.21
C THR A 43 -8.40 15.60 26.86
N PRO A 44 -7.33 16.27 27.34
CA PRO A 44 -7.48 17.57 27.98
C PRO A 44 -7.84 18.71 27.01
N ILE A 45 -7.44 18.57 25.74
CA ILE A 45 -7.69 19.59 24.70
C ILE A 45 -9.16 19.54 24.27
N ILE A 46 -9.71 18.34 24.10
CA ILE A 46 -11.11 18.14 23.71
C ILE A 46 -12.05 18.71 24.79
N TYR A 47 -11.75 18.46 26.07
CA TYR A 47 -12.56 18.97 27.18
C TYR A 47 -12.57 20.51 27.27
N ARG A 48 -11.48 21.17 26.85
CA ARG A 48 -11.38 22.65 26.92
C ARG A 48 -12.14 23.34 25.79
N CYS A 49 -12.34 22.67 24.65
CA CYS A 49 -13.08 23.21 23.50
C CYS A 49 -14.61 23.15 23.66
N THR A 50 -15.15 22.22 24.46
CA THR A 50 -16.61 22.05 24.65
C THR A 50 -17.25 23.15 25.50
N HIS A 51 -16.46 23.94 26.23
CA HIS A 51 -16.98 24.96 27.15
C HIS A 51 -17.30 26.32 26.49
N ILE A 52 -16.96 26.53 25.21
CA ILE A 52 -17.17 27.81 24.51
C ILE A 52 -18.53 27.80 23.79
N LYS A 53 -19.51 28.56 24.31
CA LYS A 53 -20.90 28.59 23.78
C LYS A 53 -21.02 28.90 22.27
N ARG A 54 -20.11 29.68 21.71
CA ARG A 54 -20.09 30.01 20.26
C ARG A 54 -19.50 28.89 19.38
N CYS A 55 -18.77 27.93 19.95
CA CYS A 55 -18.26 26.78 19.20
C CYS A 55 -19.30 25.68 18.95
N SER A 56 -20.48 25.77 19.58
CA SER A 56 -21.52 24.73 19.48
C SER A 56 -22.06 24.52 18.05
N ILE A 57 -21.95 25.51 17.16
CA ILE A 57 -22.41 25.39 15.76
C ILE A 57 -21.24 25.03 14.81
N LEU A 58 -20.03 25.48 15.11
CA LEU A 58 -18.84 25.18 14.31
C LEU A 58 -18.38 23.72 14.47
N LEU A 59 -18.53 23.16 15.66
CA LEU A 59 -18.15 21.79 15.96
C LEU A 59 -18.95 20.75 15.15
N PRO A 60 -20.29 20.78 15.07
CA PRO A 60 -21.04 19.86 14.22
C PRO A 60 -20.77 20.09 12.74
N ALA A 61 -20.58 21.33 12.29
CA ALA A 61 -20.24 21.61 10.88
C ALA A 61 -18.88 20.98 10.49
N TYR A 62 -17.86 21.12 11.34
CA TYR A 62 -16.57 20.45 11.15
C TYR A 62 -16.71 18.92 11.15
N LEU A 63 -17.51 18.37 12.08
CA LEU A 63 -17.78 16.95 12.17
C LEU A 63 -18.46 16.41 10.90
N VAL A 64 -19.41 17.17 10.31
CA VAL A 64 -20.03 16.83 9.03
C VAL A 64 -19.02 16.81 7.88
N VAL A 65 -18.12 17.80 7.80
CA VAL A 65 -17.07 17.83 6.77
C VAL A 65 -16.11 16.66 6.94
N GLU A 66 -15.70 16.33 8.17
CA GLU A 66 -14.81 15.20 8.43
C GLU A 66 -15.50 13.85 8.14
N VAL A 67 -16.79 13.72 8.46
CA VAL A 67 -17.59 12.53 8.12
C VAL A 67 -17.71 12.38 6.61
N LEU A 68 -18.04 13.45 5.88
CA LEU A 68 -18.09 13.43 4.41
C LEU A 68 -16.70 13.10 3.80
N ALA A 69 -15.63 13.67 4.35
CA ALA A 69 -14.27 13.37 3.92
C ALA A 69 -13.86 11.92 4.20
N SER A 70 -14.33 11.33 5.31
CA SER A 70 -14.13 9.91 5.65
C SER A 70 -15.02 8.98 4.81
N LEU A 71 -16.13 9.50 4.27
CA LEU A 71 -17.01 8.77 3.37
C LEU A 71 -16.38 8.55 2.00
N ILE A 72 -15.54 9.49 1.52
CA ILE A 72 -14.85 9.38 0.24
C ILE A 72 -13.99 8.10 0.14
N PRO A 73 -13.07 7.80 1.08
CA PRO A 73 -12.32 6.56 1.03
C PRO A 73 -13.23 5.34 1.22
N ALA A 74 -14.26 5.41 2.06
CA ALA A 74 -15.21 4.31 2.26
C ALA A 74 -16.00 3.96 0.97
N VAL A 75 -16.51 4.96 0.27
CA VAL A 75 -17.21 4.80 -1.02
C VAL A 75 -16.24 4.35 -2.10
N SER A 76 -15.01 4.88 -2.12
CA SER A 76 -13.98 4.41 -3.07
C SER A 76 -13.63 2.95 -2.84
N LEU A 77 -13.58 2.51 -1.58
CA LEU A 77 -13.26 1.14 -1.19
C LEU A 77 -14.43 0.20 -1.50
N TRP A 78 -15.67 0.64 -1.26
CA TRP A 78 -16.88 -0.09 -1.66
C TRP A 78 -17.00 -0.22 -3.18
N TYR A 79 -16.67 0.83 -3.94
CA TYR A 79 -16.66 0.79 -5.40
C TYR A 79 -15.60 -0.18 -5.92
N VAL A 80 -14.40 -0.14 -5.33
CA VAL A 80 -13.33 -1.09 -5.61
C VAL A 80 -13.74 -2.51 -5.25
N GLU A 81 -14.39 -2.73 -4.11
CA GLU A 81 -14.89 -4.03 -3.67
C GLU A 81 -15.97 -4.57 -4.62
N SER A 82 -16.93 -3.73 -5.03
CA SER A 82 -17.99 -4.11 -5.98
C SER A 82 -17.43 -4.44 -7.37
N VAL A 83 -16.46 -3.66 -7.85
CA VAL A 83 -15.73 -3.99 -9.08
C VAL A 83 -14.91 -5.25 -8.89
N MET A 84 -14.29 -5.45 -7.73
CA MET A 84 -13.50 -6.64 -7.40
C MET A 84 -14.35 -7.90 -7.25
N GLU A 85 -15.60 -7.80 -6.81
CA GLU A 85 -16.51 -8.93 -6.64
C GLU A 85 -17.01 -9.42 -8.01
N ALA A 86 -17.36 -8.47 -8.90
CA ALA A 86 -17.56 -8.75 -10.33
C ALA A 86 -16.27 -9.27 -11.01
N HIS A 87 -15.11 -8.85 -10.52
CA HIS A 87 -13.78 -9.22 -11.03
C HIS A 87 -13.15 -10.39 -10.24
N SER A 88 -13.85 -11.02 -9.30
CA SER A 88 -13.31 -12.09 -8.43
C SER A 88 -13.13 -13.41 -9.18
N MET A 89 -13.77 -13.51 -10.36
CA MET A 89 -13.53 -14.54 -11.36
C MET A 89 -12.28 -14.24 -12.22
N MET A 90 -11.85 -12.97 -12.31
CA MET A 90 -10.72 -12.56 -13.13
C MET A 90 -9.31 -12.78 -12.55
N PRO A 91 -8.99 -13.04 -11.25
CA PRO A 91 -7.61 -13.23 -10.85
C PRO A 91 -7.02 -14.49 -11.49
N ARG A 92 -7.81 -15.58 -11.60
CA ARG A 92 -7.38 -16.80 -12.32
C ARG A 92 -7.20 -16.53 -13.81
N LEU A 93 -8.13 -15.81 -14.43
CA LEU A 93 -8.02 -15.43 -15.84
C LEU A 93 -6.83 -14.50 -16.10
N ARG A 94 -6.60 -13.52 -15.24
CA ARG A 94 -5.48 -12.57 -15.33
C ARG A 94 -4.15 -13.30 -15.17
N LEU A 95 -4.06 -14.25 -14.24
CA LEU A 95 -2.87 -15.08 -14.09
C LEU A 95 -2.63 -15.94 -15.32
N TYR A 96 -3.67 -16.58 -15.86
CA TYR A 96 -3.58 -17.36 -17.09
C TYR A 96 -3.14 -16.50 -18.29
N ILE A 97 -3.78 -15.35 -18.48
CA ILE A 97 -3.44 -14.37 -19.51
C ILE A 97 -1.99 -13.93 -19.35
N LYS A 98 -1.56 -13.63 -18.11
CA LYS A 98 -0.17 -13.21 -17.84
C LYS A 98 0.82 -14.33 -18.15
N GLN A 99 0.54 -15.56 -17.75
CA GLN A 99 1.39 -16.71 -18.05
C GLN A 99 1.53 -16.93 -19.56
N PHE A 100 0.41 -16.81 -20.30
CA PHE A 100 0.39 -16.88 -21.76
C PHE A 100 1.19 -15.75 -22.41
N TYR A 101 1.03 -14.51 -21.95
CA TYR A 101 1.81 -13.37 -22.44
C TYR A 101 3.29 -13.47 -22.08
N ASN A 102 3.63 -13.98 -20.89
CA ASN A 102 5.01 -14.19 -20.46
C ASN A 102 5.72 -15.20 -21.39
N GLU A 103 5.05 -16.30 -21.74
CA GLU A 103 5.60 -17.26 -22.70
C GLU A 103 5.82 -16.61 -24.07
N ARG A 104 4.84 -15.87 -24.58
CA ARG A 104 4.96 -15.19 -25.88
C ARG A 104 6.01 -14.09 -25.89
N MET A 105 6.11 -13.32 -24.81
CA MET A 105 7.09 -12.26 -24.64
C MET A 105 8.51 -12.84 -24.55
N LEU A 106 8.66 -13.99 -23.89
CA LEU A 106 9.93 -14.71 -23.85
C LEU A 106 10.30 -15.22 -25.25
N LEU A 107 9.35 -15.84 -25.96
CA LEU A 107 9.54 -16.30 -27.34
C LEU A 107 9.93 -15.17 -28.29
N SER A 108 9.27 -14.01 -28.19
CA SER A 108 9.64 -12.85 -29.02
C SER A 108 11.04 -12.35 -28.66
N THR A 109 11.36 -12.25 -27.37
CA THR A 109 12.69 -11.83 -26.88
C THR A 109 13.81 -12.75 -27.35
N VAL A 110 13.55 -14.05 -27.41
CA VAL A 110 14.47 -15.07 -27.89
C VAL A 110 14.72 -14.97 -29.40
N ARG A 111 13.71 -14.60 -30.19
CA ARG A 111 13.82 -14.44 -31.65
C ARG A 111 14.43 -13.12 -32.10
N LEU A 112 14.46 -12.12 -31.21
CA LEU A 112 14.98 -10.80 -31.55
C LEU A 112 16.49 -10.85 -31.80
N ASP A 113 16.90 -10.43 -32.99
CA ASP A 113 18.31 -10.21 -33.33
C ASP A 113 19.00 -9.28 -32.33
N LEU A 114 20.32 -9.42 -32.20
CA LEU A 114 21.14 -8.69 -31.22
C LEU A 114 20.87 -7.17 -31.24
N LEU A 115 20.74 -6.60 -32.44
CA LEU A 115 20.48 -5.16 -32.67
C LEU A 115 19.08 -4.74 -32.20
N ALA A 116 18.06 -5.54 -32.52
CA ALA A 116 16.67 -5.23 -32.15
C ALA A 116 16.43 -5.35 -30.64
N PHE A 117 17.19 -6.22 -29.96
CA PHE A 117 17.13 -6.30 -28.51
C PHE A 117 17.67 -5.05 -27.81
N GLN A 118 18.81 -4.53 -28.27
CA GLN A 118 19.42 -3.36 -27.66
C GLN A 118 18.53 -2.12 -27.78
N THR A 119 17.81 -1.97 -28.89
CA THR A 119 16.84 -0.89 -29.09
C THR A 119 15.61 -1.07 -28.20
N LEU A 120 15.09 -2.28 -28.04
CA LEU A 120 13.99 -2.61 -27.12
C LEU A 120 14.35 -2.35 -25.66
N TYR A 121 15.56 -2.70 -25.23
CA TYR A 121 15.99 -2.42 -23.86
C TYR A 121 16.04 -0.91 -23.59
N ARG A 122 16.53 -0.15 -24.56
CA ARG A 122 16.58 1.32 -24.47
C ARG A 122 15.17 1.93 -24.45
N SER A 123 14.23 1.41 -25.23
CA SER A 123 12.84 1.87 -25.21
C SER A 123 12.11 1.46 -23.94
N HIS A 124 12.34 0.25 -23.42
CA HIS A 124 11.81 -0.20 -22.14
C HIS A 124 12.37 0.61 -20.97
N ALA A 125 13.63 1.01 -20.98
CA ALA A 125 14.17 1.92 -19.98
C ALA A 125 13.46 3.29 -20.02
N LEU A 126 13.14 3.78 -21.22
CA LEU A 126 12.39 5.03 -21.41
C LEU A 126 10.89 4.89 -21.05
N LEU A 127 10.27 3.75 -21.31
CA LEU A 127 8.89 3.46 -20.93
C LEU A 127 8.76 3.15 -19.44
N ALA A 128 9.75 2.50 -18.84
CA ALA A 128 9.89 2.39 -17.41
C ALA A 128 10.11 3.77 -16.78
N TYR A 129 10.73 4.71 -17.50
CA TYR A 129 10.79 6.13 -17.14
C TYR A 129 9.45 6.86 -17.36
N PHE A 130 8.53 6.30 -18.16
CA PHE A 130 7.11 6.64 -18.19
C PHE A 130 6.38 6.14 -16.91
N VAL A 131 7.06 6.33 -15.77
CA VAL A 131 6.59 6.59 -14.39
C VAL A 131 5.60 7.79 -14.34
N GLY A 132 4.94 8.11 -15.46
CA GLY A 132 3.96 9.19 -15.56
C GLY A 132 2.83 9.00 -14.56
N TRP A 133 2.40 7.76 -14.33
CA TRP A 133 1.32 7.48 -13.39
C TRP A 133 1.71 7.79 -11.94
N ASN A 134 2.91 7.41 -11.52
CA ASN A 134 3.39 7.71 -10.18
C ASN A 134 3.64 9.22 -10.00
N THR A 135 4.09 9.91 -11.05
CA THR A 135 4.19 11.39 -11.01
C THR A 135 2.82 12.05 -10.97
N ILE A 136 1.81 11.53 -11.68
CA ILE A 136 0.44 12.04 -11.63
C ILE A 136 -0.16 11.79 -10.24
N GLU A 137 0.02 10.61 -9.66
CA GLU A 137 -0.42 10.27 -8.31
C GLU A 137 0.25 11.14 -7.24
N MET A 138 1.56 11.38 -7.36
CA MET A 138 2.28 12.33 -6.51
C MET A 138 1.75 13.76 -6.70
N LEU A 139 1.52 14.19 -7.94
CA LEU A 139 1.04 15.54 -8.25
C LEU A 139 -0.37 15.78 -7.73
N THR A 140 -1.28 14.80 -7.86
CA THR A 140 -2.63 14.88 -7.31
C THR A 140 -2.60 14.94 -5.79
N HIS A 141 -1.75 14.14 -5.14
CA HIS A 141 -1.54 14.23 -3.70
C HIS A 141 -1.03 15.61 -3.27
N ILE A 142 -0.04 16.18 -3.97
CA ILE A 142 0.48 17.53 -3.70
C ILE A 142 -0.62 18.59 -3.90
N ALA A 143 -1.40 18.50 -4.98
CA ALA A 143 -2.49 19.43 -5.25
C ALA A 143 -3.57 19.40 -4.16
N ILE A 144 -3.95 18.20 -3.68
CA ILE A 144 -4.90 18.04 -2.57
C ILE A 144 -4.36 18.69 -1.29
N ILE A 145 -3.08 18.49 -0.98
CA ILE A 145 -2.43 19.12 0.19
C ILE A 145 -2.43 20.65 0.05
N LEU A 146 -2.13 21.17 -1.14
CA LEU A 146 -2.12 22.60 -1.41
C LEU A 146 -3.50 23.24 -1.24
N ILE A 147 -4.54 22.62 -1.82
CA ILE A 147 -5.94 23.09 -1.70
C ILE A 147 -6.37 23.10 -0.23
N ARG A 148 -6.01 22.07 0.52
CA ARG A 148 -6.26 21.96 1.95
C ARG A 148 -5.57 23.07 2.76
N LEU A 149 -4.29 23.33 2.49
CA LEU A 149 -3.54 24.42 3.14
C LEU A 149 -4.13 25.80 2.83
N LEU A 150 -4.49 26.05 1.56
CA LEU A 150 -5.13 27.30 1.15
C LEU A 150 -6.49 27.49 1.84
N SER A 151 -7.31 26.44 1.92
CA SER A 151 -8.58 26.47 2.65
C SER A 151 -8.37 26.82 4.13
N CYS A 152 -7.39 26.18 4.80
CA CYS A 152 -7.04 26.50 6.18
C CYS A 152 -6.54 27.94 6.35
N LEU A 153 -5.71 28.44 5.44
CA LEU A 153 -5.20 29.83 5.47
C LEU A 153 -6.32 30.86 5.28
N LEU A 154 -7.31 30.58 4.45
CA LEU A 154 -8.46 31.47 4.23
C LEU A 154 -9.38 31.51 5.46
N VAL A 155 -9.68 30.35 6.05
CA VAL A 155 -10.42 30.27 7.33
C VAL A 155 -9.64 30.97 8.43
N LEU A 156 -8.32 30.80 8.46
CA LEU A 156 -7.47 31.47 9.43
C LEU A 156 -7.49 32.99 9.28
N SER A 157 -7.33 33.48 8.05
CA SER A 157 -7.33 34.91 7.74
C SER A 157 -8.63 35.58 8.17
N THR A 158 -9.78 34.93 7.89
CA THR A 158 -11.10 35.43 8.30
C THR A 158 -11.30 35.42 9.82
N VAL A 159 -10.77 34.42 10.54
CA VAL A 159 -10.87 34.34 12.01
C VAL A 159 -9.93 35.32 12.71
N MET A 160 -8.69 35.47 12.22
CA MET A 160 -7.70 36.40 12.80
C MET A 160 -8.11 37.86 12.68
N TRP A 161 -8.80 38.21 11.60
CA TRP A 161 -9.28 39.57 11.41
C TRP A 161 -10.29 40.00 12.49
N ASN A 162 -10.97 39.03 13.13
CA ASN A 162 -12.13 39.33 13.95
C ASN A 162 -11.94 39.11 15.48
N ASN A 163 -10.98 38.31 15.97
CA ASN A 163 -10.82 38.11 17.43
C ASN A 163 -9.48 37.52 17.92
N ARG A 164 -9.21 37.76 19.22
CA ARG A 164 -8.08 37.36 20.10
C ARG A 164 -7.89 35.83 20.32
N MET A 165 -8.35 34.98 19.41
CA MET A 165 -8.40 33.51 19.56
C MET A 165 -7.32 32.81 18.71
N VAL A 166 -6.05 33.20 18.91
CA VAL A 166 -4.88 32.64 18.21
C VAL A 166 -4.66 31.16 18.52
N TYR A 167 -5.18 30.64 19.63
CA TYR A 167 -4.93 29.25 20.05
C TYR A 167 -5.64 28.20 19.17
N LEU A 168 -6.83 28.51 18.65
CA LEU A 168 -7.57 27.59 17.75
C LEU A 168 -6.87 27.44 16.40
N VAL A 169 -6.15 28.48 15.97
CA VAL A 169 -5.32 28.50 14.77
C VAL A 169 -4.13 27.56 14.91
N VAL A 170 -3.40 27.67 16.02
CA VAL A 170 -2.23 26.84 16.27
C VAL A 170 -2.66 25.38 16.39
N LEU A 171 -3.81 25.11 17.00
CA LEU A 171 -4.34 23.75 17.16
C LEU A 171 -4.74 23.11 15.82
N SER A 172 -5.41 23.85 14.92
CA SER A 172 -5.78 23.34 13.59
C SER A 172 -4.57 23.13 12.69
N PHE A 173 -3.54 23.98 12.81
CA PHE A 173 -2.27 23.80 12.10
C PHE A 173 -1.49 22.58 12.62
N LEU A 174 -1.49 22.37 13.94
CA LEU A 174 -0.84 21.22 14.56
C LEU A 174 -1.49 19.89 14.13
N GLN A 175 -2.82 19.86 14.01
CA GLN A 175 -3.55 18.68 13.49
C GLN A 175 -3.19 18.35 12.03
N TYR A 176 -2.78 19.33 11.22
CA TYR A 176 -2.31 19.10 9.84
C TYR A 176 -0.86 18.63 9.74
N LEU A 177 -0.02 18.95 10.73
CA LEU A 177 1.39 18.55 10.77
C LEU A 177 1.56 17.12 11.32
N LEU A 178 0.64 16.66 12.16
CA LEU A 178 0.71 15.35 12.83
C LEU A 178 0.55 14.10 11.93
N PRO A 179 -0.24 14.11 10.83
CA PRO A 179 -0.35 12.95 9.93
C PRO A 179 0.97 12.62 9.22
N TRP A 180 1.88 13.57 9.09
CA TRP A 180 3.13 13.37 8.36
C TRP A 180 4.03 12.31 9.00
N ASP A 181 4.02 12.18 10.34
CA ASP A 181 4.88 11.20 11.03
C ASP A 181 4.22 9.81 11.19
N SER A 182 2.88 9.70 11.04
CA SER A 182 2.19 8.40 11.10
C SER A 182 2.09 7.74 9.72
N THR A 183 1.92 8.52 8.65
CA THR A 183 1.77 7.99 7.28
C THR A 183 3.07 7.37 6.77
N GLY A 184 4.22 7.91 7.20
CA GLY A 184 5.55 7.37 6.88
C GLY A 184 5.82 5.95 7.42
N LYS A 185 5.01 5.45 8.37
CA LYS A 185 5.19 4.11 8.99
C LYS A 185 4.05 3.13 8.68
N ALA A 186 2.90 3.58 8.19
CA ALA A 186 1.87 2.70 7.62
C ALA A 186 2.26 2.20 6.21
N VAL A 187 3.02 3.01 5.46
CA VAL A 187 3.64 2.60 4.18
C VAL A 187 4.84 1.68 4.38
N VAL A 188 5.34 1.56 5.63
CA VAL A 188 6.20 0.46 6.07
C VAL A 188 5.30 -0.77 6.30
N GLY A 189 4.51 -1.11 5.28
CA GLY A 189 3.74 -2.35 5.22
C GLY A 189 4.69 -3.49 5.52
N SER A 190 4.19 -4.48 6.28
CA SER A 190 4.85 -5.73 6.65
C SER A 190 6.16 -5.89 5.88
N LEU A 191 7.29 -5.50 6.50
CA LEU A 191 8.59 -5.67 5.88
C LEU A 191 8.77 -7.17 5.71
N VAL A 192 8.39 -7.64 4.53
CA VAL A 192 8.78 -8.94 4.04
C VAL A 192 10.29 -8.89 4.01
N TRP A 193 10.88 -9.60 4.96
CA TRP A 193 12.32 -9.62 5.15
C TRP A 193 12.94 -10.49 4.06
N ALA A 194 12.30 -11.61 3.75
CA ALA A 194 12.64 -12.46 2.62
C ALA A 194 11.38 -13.17 2.08
N ALA A 195 11.40 -13.44 0.77
CA ALA A 195 10.49 -14.36 0.13
C ALA A 195 11.34 -15.38 -0.61
N THR A 196 11.21 -16.65 -0.23
CA THR A 196 11.95 -17.75 -0.87
C THR A 196 10.97 -18.71 -1.51
N THR A 197 11.44 -19.46 -2.49
CA THR A 197 10.69 -20.54 -3.11
C THR A 197 11.59 -21.76 -3.19
N THR A 198 11.04 -22.92 -2.89
CA THR A 198 11.72 -24.22 -3.02
C THR A 198 11.33 -24.93 -4.31
N ASN A 199 10.47 -24.33 -5.14
CA ASN A 199 9.98 -24.94 -6.36
C ASN A 199 11.02 -24.83 -7.48
N GLU A 200 11.65 -25.96 -7.80
CA GLU A 200 12.69 -26.07 -8.84
C GLU A 200 12.23 -25.57 -10.20
N ASN A 201 10.96 -25.80 -10.56
CA ASN A 201 10.43 -25.35 -11.86
C ASN A 201 10.33 -23.82 -11.90
N LEU A 202 9.95 -23.17 -10.79
CA LEU A 202 9.89 -21.71 -10.72
C LEU A 202 11.30 -21.10 -10.80
N ILE A 203 12.24 -21.70 -10.09
CA ILE A 203 13.66 -21.31 -10.13
C ILE A 203 14.20 -21.47 -11.57
N CYS A 204 13.90 -22.60 -12.22
CA CYS A 204 14.26 -22.85 -13.61
C CYS A 204 13.65 -21.80 -14.56
N MET A 205 12.35 -21.51 -14.46
CA MET A 205 11.70 -20.47 -15.26
C MET A 205 12.34 -19.10 -15.06
N GLN A 206 12.65 -18.74 -13.82
CA GLN A 206 13.26 -17.45 -13.51
C GLN A 206 14.71 -17.37 -14.01
N GLY A 207 15.48 -18.45 -13.84
CA GLY A 207 16.83 -18.57 -14.39
C GLY A 207 16.85 -18.48 -15.92
N LEU A 208 15.89 -19.10 -16.60
CA LEU A 208 15.74 -18.98 -18.05
C LEU A 208 15.37 -17.54 -18.47
N LYS A 209 14.47 -16.87 -17.73
CA LYS A 209 14.14 -15.45 -17.97
C LYS A 209 15.37 -14.57 -17.82
N GLU A 210 16.16 -14.76 -16.76
CA GLU A 210 17.38 -14.00 -16.51
C GLU A 210 18.44 -14.27 -17.57
N LEU A 211 18.62 -15.53 -17.99
CA LEU A 211 19.54 -15.92 -19.05
C LEU A 211 19.21 -15.23 -20.39
N ILE A 212 17.93 -15.10 -20.72
CA ILE A 212 17.46 -14.44 -21.96
C ILE A 212 17.56 -12.92 -21.86
N THR A 213 17.32 -12.36 -20.67
CA THR A 213 17.35 -10.92 -20.43
C THR A 213 18.79 -10.40 -20.30
N GLY A 214 19.71 -11.24 -19.84
CA GLY A 214 21.13 -10.95 -19.72
C GLY A 214 21.77 -10.68 -21.09
N SER A 215 22.35 -9.50 -21.27
CA SER A 215 23.05 -9.13 -22.51
C SER A 215 24.38 -9.89 -22.68
N SER A 216 25.00 -10.32 -21.57
CA SER A 216 26.34 -10.90 -21.54
C SER A 216 26.50 -12.15 -22.41
N HIS A 217 25.50 -13.03 -22.44
CA HIS A 217 25.56 -14.32 -23.18
C HIS A 217 24.73 -14.31 -24.46
N ARG A 218 24.20 -13.17 -24.88
CA ARG A 218 23.25 -13.12 -26.01
C ARG A 218 23.90 -13.53 -27.33
N ARG A 219 25.18 -13.25 -27.53
CA ARG A 219 25.91 -13.64 -28.75
C ARG A 219 26.05 -15.16 -28.85
N GLU A 220 26.42 -15.81 -27.75
CA GLU A 220 26.52 -17.27 -27.65
C GLU A 220 25.13 -17.91 -27.79
N PHE A 221 24.11 -17.29 -27.20
CA PHE A 221 22.73 -17.73 -27.31
C PHE A 221 22.23 -17.78 -28.75
N VAL A 222 22.48 -16.70 -29.51
CA VAL A 222 22.10 -16.59 -30.94
C VAL A 222 22.96 -17.53 -31.80
N ALA A 223 24.27 -17.57 -31.57
CA ALA A 223 25.18 -18.42 -32.34
C ALA A 223 24.92 -19.93 -32.14
N GLY A 224 24.55 -20.33 -30.92
CA GLY A 224 24.26 -21.73 -30.58
C GLY A 224 22.83 -22.18 -30.89
N ASN A 225 21.99 -21.31 -31.44
CA ASN A 225 20.57 -21.58 -31.73
C ASN A 225 19.80 -22.20 -30.54
N PHE A 226 20.06 -21.72 -29.32
CA PHE A 226 19.44 -22.26 -28.10
C PHE A 226 17.96 -21.85 -27.93
N SER A 227 17.41 -21.11 -28.90
CA SER A 227 16.06 -20.55 -28.88
C SER A 227 14.97 -21.60 -28.67
N GLU A 228 15.03 -22.69 -29.43
CA GLU A 228 14.06 -23.78 -29.38
C GLU A 228 14.17 -24.57 -28.08
N HIS A 229 15.40 -24.87 -27.63
CA HIS A 229 15.61 -25.60 -26.39
C HIS A 229 15.12 -24.83 -25.16
N ILE A 230 15.48 -23.54 -25.07
CA ILE A 230 15.06 -22.70 -23.94
C ILE A 230 13.54 -22.51 -23.92
N SER A 231 12.91 -22.29 -25.07
CA SER A 231 11.46 -22.14 -25.12
C SER A 231 10.72 -23.45 -24.78
N ALA A 232 11.23 -24.59 -25.23
CA ALA A 232 10.69 -25.90 -24.85
C ALA A 232 10.80 -26.14 -23.34
N ARG A 233 11.98 -25.89 -22.74
CA ARG A 233 12.21 -26.02 -21.30
C ARG A 233 11.36 -25.05 -20.47
N PHE A 234 11.21 -23.81 -20.94
CA PHE A 234 10.38 -22.82 -20.27
C PHE A 234 8.89 -23.22 -20.29
N ARG A 235 8.39 -23.70 -21.44
CA ARG A 235 7.02 -24.20 -21.58
C ARG A 235 6.78 -25.40 -20.67
N GLU A 236 7.71 -26.37 -20.65
CA GLU A 236 7.63 -27.54 -19.79
C GLU A 236 7.57 -27.15 -18.31
N ALA A 237 8.47 -26.27 -17.86
CA ALA A 237 8.49 -25.78 -16.49
C ALA A 237 7.20 -25.01 -16.14
N SER A 238 6.72 -24.15 -17.05
CA SER A 238 5.47 -23.39 -16.90
C SER A 238 4.24 -24.30 -16.78
N GLN A 239 4.16 -25.35 -17.60
CA GLN A 239 3.09 -26.34 -17.54
C GLN A 239 3.11 -27.14 -16.24
N ARG A 240 4.31 -27.48 -15.73
CA ARG A 240 4.47 -28.21 -14.45
C ARG A 240 4.07 -27.39 -13.23
N ILE A 241 4.33 -26.09 -13.22
CA ILE A 241 3.90 -25.21 -12.11
C ILE A 241 2.38 -24.97 -12.15
N GLY A 242 1.79 -24.95 -13.35
CA GLY A 242 0.37 -24.69 -13.52
C GLY A 242 -0.01 -23.28 -13.07
N HIS A 243 -1.14 -23.16 -12.37
CA HIS A 243 -1.71 -21.87 -11.96
C HIS A 243 -0.99 -21.19 -10.78
N ASP A 244 -0.07 -21.89 -10.12
CA ASP A 244 0.64 -21.36 -8.95
C ASP A 244 1.89 -20.54 -9.33
N ALA A 245 2.13 -20.31 -10.62
CA ALA A 245 3.28 -19.59 -11.18
C ALA A 245 3.21 -18.05 -10.99
N VAL A 246 2.75 -17.59 -9.83
CA VAL A 246 2.62 -16.16 -9.53
C VAL A 246 3.97 -15.60 -9.12
N GLU A 247 4.41 -14.51 -9.76
CA GLU A 247 5.64 -13.82 -9.38
C GLU A 247 5.49 -13.14 -8.01
N PHE A 248 6.53 -13.18 -7.19
CA PHE A 248 6.49 -12.60 -5.84
C PHE A 248 6.04 -11.13 -5.79
N PRO A 249 6.48 -10.22 -6.68
CA PRO A 249 6.01 -8.83 -6.67
C PRO A 249 4.49 -8.69 -6.87
N GLU A 250 3.88 -9.58 -7.65
CA GLU A 250 2.42 -9.59 -7.82
C GLU A 250 1.73 -10.13 -6.59
N LEU A 251 2.27 -11.18 -6.00
CA LEU A 251 1.76 -11.74 -4.75
C LEU A 251 1.79 -10.67 -3.63
N LYS A 252 2.88 -9.89 -3.56
CA LYS A 252 3.03 -8.76 -2.64
C LYS A 252 1.97 -7.68 -2.89
N ARG A 253 1.70 -7.32 -4.15
CA ARG A 253 0.65 -6.35 -4.49
C ARG A 253 -0.74 -6.87 -4.11
N PHE A 254 -1.04 -8.13 -4.43
CA PHE A 254 -2.32 -8.74 -4.10
C PHE A 254 -2.53 -8.80 -2.58
N ARG A 255 -1.48 -9.13 -1.82
CA ARG A 255 -1.53 -9.14 -0.36
C ARG A 255 -1.68 -7.73 0.22
N SER A 256 -0.88 -6.77 -0.25
CA SER A 256 -1.00 -5.37 0.17
C SER A 256 -2.41 -4.84 -0.05
N PHE A 257 -3.00 -5.18 -1.19
CA PHE A 257 -4.37 -4.80 -1.52
C PHE A 257 -5.39 -5.46 -0.60
N LYS A 258 -5.23 -6.77 -0.31
CA LYS A 258 -6.09 -7.48 0.64
C LYS A 258 -5.98 -6.93 2.07
N ASP A 259 -4.78 -6.55 2.49
CA ASP A 259 -4.54 -5.96 3.81
C ASP A 259 -5.17 -4.56 3.90
N CYS A 260 -5.14 -3.76 2.82
CA CYS A 260 -5.87 -2.49 2.73
C CYS A 260 -7.40 -2.66 2.81
N LEU A 261 -7.94 -3.74 2.25
CA LEU A 261 -9.38 -4.03 2.27
C LEU A 261 -9.87 -4.68 3.57
N SER A 262 -8.99 -5.02 4.51
CA SER A 262 -9.46 -5.60 5.76
C SER A 262 -10.33 -4.59 6.49
N ILE A 263 -11.61 -4.92 6.68
CA ILE A 263 -12.62 -4.15 7.42
C ILE A 263 -12.09 -3.70 8.78
N THR A 264 -11.16 -4.44 9.37
CA THR A 264 -10.48 -4.04 10.61
C THR A 264 -9.61 -2.78 10.49
N PHE A 265 -8.98 -2.52 9.33
CA PHE A 265 -8.29 -1.26 9.06
C PHE A 265 -9.29 -0.10 8.98
N ILE A 266 -10.40 -0.30 8.25
CA ILE A 266 -11.46 0.72 8.09
C ILE A 266 -12.09 1.03 9.45
N ILE A 267 -12.53 0.01 10.19
CA ILE A 267 -13.13 0.17 11.53
C ILE A 267 -12.12 0.76 12.51
N ARG A 268 -10.84 0.38 12.44
CA ARG A 268 -9.80 0.97 13.30
C ARG A 268 -9.61 2.44 12.99
N GLU A 269 -9.64 2.83 11.71
CA GLU A 269 -9.54 4.22 11.29
C GLU A 269 -10.80 5.01 11.69
N THR A 270 -12.00 4.44 11.51
CA THR A 270 -13.25 5.08 11.93
C THR A 270 -13.39 5.18 13.45
N MET A 271 -12.95 4.17 14.20
CA MET A 271 -12.92 4.22 15.66
C MET A 271 -11.84 5.17 16.19
N HIS A 272 -10.82 5.49 15.42
CA HIS A 272 -9.87 6.55 15.76
C HIS A 272 -10.48 7.96 15.61
N VAL A 273 -11.57 8.09 14.85
CA VAL A 273 -12.27 9.36 14.59
C VAL A 273 -13.47 9.59 15.51
N LEU A 274 -14.04 8.54 16.14
CA LEU A 274 -15.15 8.67 17.08
C LEU A 274 -14.64 9.14 18.46
N PRO A 275 -14.88 10.40 18.87
CA PRO A 275 -14.58 10.83 20.24
C PRO A 275 -15.67 10.28 21.17
N GLN A 276 -15.22 9.77 22.32
CA GLN A 276 -16.01 9.25 23.42
C GLN A 276 -17.30 10.04 23.71
N VAL A 277 -18.45 9.48 23.33
CA VAL A 277 -19.75 9.77 23.99
C VAL A 277 -19.99 8.65 25.00
N ARG A 278 -19.32 8.70 26.15
CA ARG A 278 -19.71 7.91 27.32
C ARG A 278 -19.28 8.63 28.59
N GLY A 279 -20.28 9.08 29.35
CA GLY A 279 -20.07 9.67 30.68
C GLY A 279 -20.75 11.01 30.90
N VAL A 280 -22.04 11.15 30.53
CA VAL A 280 -22.90 12.10 31.25
C VAL A 280 -23.24 11.41 32.57
N ASP A 281 -22.42 11.69 33.58
CA ASP A 281 -22.76 11.40 34.97
C ASP A 281 -23.92 12.32 35.34
N LEU A 282 -25.15 11.78 35.26
CA LEU A 282 -26.32 12.43 35.82
C LEU A 282 -26.24 12.31 37.34
N ARG A 283 -25.47 13.21 37.95
CA ARG A 283 -25.60 13.50 39.38
C ARG A 283 -26.94 14.23 39.55
N VAL A 284 -27.96 13.44 39.88
CA VAL A 284 -29.25 13.93 40.35
C VAL A 284 -29.00 14.50 41.74
N ASP A 285 -28.87 15.81 41.84
CA ASP A 285 -28.94 16.50 43.12
C ASP A 285 -30.35 16.29 43.69
N LYS A 286 -30.41 15.56 44.82
CA LYS A 286 -31.57 15.60 45.72
C LYS A 286 -31.56 16.97 46.39
N ALA A 287 -32.60 17.76 46.11
CA ALA A 287 -32.94 18.92 46.90
C ALA A 287 -33.73 18.45 48.14
N ASP A 288 -33.27 18.88 49.31
CA ASP A 288 -34.05 18.99 50.54
C ASP A 288 -34.85 20.30 50.55
#